data_AF-R7L071-F1
#
_entry.id   AF-R7L071-F1
#
_cell.length_a   1.000
_cell.length_b   1.000
_cell.length_c   1.000
_cell.angle_alpha   90.00
_cell.angle_beta   90.00
_cell.angle_gamma   90.00
#
_symmetry.space_group_name_H-M   'P 1'
#
loop_
_entity.id
_entity.type
_entity.pdbx_description
1 polymer ?
#
loop_
_entity_poly.entity_id
_entity_poly.type
_entity_poly.pdbx_seq_one_letter_code
_entity_poly.pdbx_strand_id
1 'polypeptide(L)' 'MKRIISACLEQTVRFETAEEFAAFSSAMDRKEIKYKILESADQPDGSVIAKLKKQYNHYDTGSYMS' A
#
# COMPACT_ATOMS: atom_id res chain seq x y z
N MET A 1 -24.28 -15.46 7.92
CA MET A 1 -22.84 -15.15 7.74
C MET A 1 -22.72 -13.95 6.82
N LYS A 2 -21.83 -12.99 7.11
CA LYS A 2 -21.62 -11.81 6.26
C LYS A 2 -20.51 -12.13 5.25
N ARG A 3 -20.73 -11.81 3.97
CA ARG A 3 -19.74 -11.96 2.89
C ARG A 3 -19.14 -10.61 2.55
N ILE A 4 -17.82 -10.55 2.44
CA ILE A 4 -17.11 -9.36 1.96
C ILE A 4 -17.27 -9.31 0.43
N ILE A 5 -17.81 -8.21 -0.08
CA ILE A 5 -18.02 -7.99 -1.53
C ILE A 5 -16.84 -7.23 -2.13
N SER A 6 -16.38 -6.18 -1.44
CA SER A 6 -15.22 -5.38 -1.81
C SER A 6 -14.47 -4.93 -0.56
N ALA A 7 -13.15 -4.85 -0.61
CA ALA A 7 -12.33 -4.39 0.50
C ALA A 7 -11.03 -3.72 0.03
N CYS A 8 -10.61 -2.72 0.79
CA CYS A 8 -9.32 -2.07 0.66
C CYS A 8 -8.78 -1.81 2.07
N LEU A 9 -7.47 -1.87 2.22
CA LEU A 9 -6.79 -1.61 3.47
C LEU A 9 -6.00 -0.30 3.36
N GLU A 10 -6.28 0.64 4.26
CA GLU A 10 -5.47 1.83 4.47
C GLU A 10 -4.43 1.55 5.54
N GLN A 11 -3.15 1.78 5.22
CA GLN A 11 -2.04 1.53 6.13
C GLN A 11 -1.06 2.70 6.11
N THR A 12 -0.49 3.00 7.27
CA THR A 12 0.73 3.80 7.38
C THR A 12 1.87 2.83 7.70
N VAL A 13 2.86 2.77 6.83
CA VAL A 13 4.01 1.87 6.92
C VAL A 13 5.27 2.71 6.99
N ARG A 14 6.16 2.36 7.93
CA ARG A 14 7.53 2.89 7.97
C ARG A 14 8.45 1.89 7.29
N PHE A 15 9.22 2.37 6.34
CA PHE A 15 10.31 1.67 5.66
C PHE A 15 11.62 2.19 6.23
N GLU A 16 12.57 1.32 6.50
CA GLU A 16 13.85 1.71 7.11
C GLU A 16 14.72 2.50 6.13
N THR A 17 14.54 2.28 4.82
CA THR A 17 15.27 2.98 3.75
C THR A 17 14.38 3.28 2.55
N ALA A 18 14.80 4.26 1.74
CA ALA A 18 14.17 4.55 0.45
C ALA A 18 14.25 3.37 -0.55
N GLU A 19 15.32 2.56 -0.47
CA GLU A 19 15.48 1.35 -1.29
C GLU A 19 14.43 0.29 -0.96
N GLU A 20 14.12 0.11 0.33
CA GLU A 20 13.06 -0.79 0.77
C GLU A 20 11.68 -0.32 0.27
N PHE A 21 11.42 0.99 0.32
CA PHE A 21 10.18 1.57 -0.23
C PHE A 21 10.05 1.36 -1.74
N ALA A 22 11.15 1.51 -2.49
CA ALA A 22 11.17 1.25 -3.93
C ALA A 22 11.00 -0.24 -4.25
N ALA A 23 11.62 -1.12 -3.46
CA ALA A 23 11.47 -2.58 -3.57
C ALA A 23 10.04 -3.02 -3.27
N PHE A 24 9.39 -2.42 -2.27
CA PHE A 24 7.98 -2.65 -1.95
C PHE A 24 7.08 -2.32 -3.14
N SER A 25 7.24 -1.14 -3.73
CA SER A 25 6.44 -0.69 -4.87
C SER A 25 6.61 -1.63 -6.07
N SER A 26 7.87 -1.96 -6.40
CA SER A 26 8.20 -2.93 -7.45
C SER A 26 7.61 -4.31 -7.19
N ALA A 27 7.59 -4.76 -5.93
CA ALA A 27 7.00 -6.04 -5.55
C ALA A 27 5.48 -6.04 -5.65
N MET A 28 4.81 -4.90 -5.38
CA MET A 28 3.37 -4.77 -5.59
C MET A 28 3.02 -4.82 -7.08
N ASP A 29 3.78 -4.11 -7.91
CA ASP A 29 3.59 -4.10 -9.38
C ASP A 29 3.78 -5.50 -9.97
N ARG A 30 4.85 -6.21 -9.58
CA ARG A 30 5.13 -7.59 -10.01
C ARG A 30 4.05 -8.59 -9.61
N LYS A 31 3.39 -8.36 -8.47
CA LYS A 31 2.31 -9.22 -7.96
C LYS A 31 0.93 -8.78 -8.45
N GLU A 32 0.86 -7.74 -9.27
CA GLU A 32 -0.38 -7.13 -9.76
C GLU A 32 -1.35 -6.78 -8.61
N ILE A 33 -0.79 -6.44 -7.44
CA ILE A 33 -1.59 -6.03 -6.28
C ILE A 33 -1.95 -4.57 -6.48
N LYS A 34 -3.24 -4.25 -6.51
CA LYS A 34 -3.68 -2.86 -6.61
C LYS A 34 -3.29 -2.11 -5.34
N TYR A 35 -2.60 -0.98 -5.49
CA TYR A 35 -2.25 -0.09 -4.39
C TYR A 35 -2.18 1.37 -4.88
N LYS A 36 -2.27 2.31 -3.95
CA LYS A 36 -2.16 3.76 -4.20
C LYS A 36 -1.41 4.38 -3.04
N ILE A 37 -0.31 5.06 -3.32
CA ILE A 37 0.39 5.88 -2.32
C ILE A 37 -0.43 7.16 -2.15
N LEU A 38 -0.89 7.42 -0.92
CA LEU A 38 -1.63 8.63 -0.57
C LEU A 38 -0.68 9.74 -0.12
N GLU A 39 0.36 9.37 0.63
CA GLU A 39 1.34 10.27 1.20
C GLU A 39 2.66 9.51 1.41
N SER A 40 3.79 10.17 1.21
CA SER A 40 5.11 9.64 1.55
C SER A 40 6.00 10.77 2.04
N ALA A 41 6.70 10.57 3.14
CA ALA A 41 7.63 11.53 3.71
C ALA A 41 8.95 10.84 4.09
N ASP A 42 10.05 11.38 3.57
CA ASP A 42 11.40 11.02 3.98
C ASP A 42 11.70 11.60 5.36
N GLN A 43 12.33 10.80 6.20
CA GLN A 43 12.73 11.19 7.54
C GLN A 43 14.23 11.51 7.61
N PRO A 44 14.66 12.35 8.57
CA PRO A 44 16.08 12.71 8.72
C PRO A 44 17.02 11.54 8.99
N ASP A 45 16.48 10.39 9.44
CA ASP A 45 17.22 9.15 9.70
C ASP A 45 17.34 8.25 8.45
N GLY A 46 16.83 8.68 7.30
CA GLY A 46 16.81 7.92 6.04
C GLY A 46 15.64 6.95 5.90
N SER A 47 14.77 6.85 6.91
CA SER A 47 13.53 6.07 6.83
C SER A 47 12.45 6.80 6.04
N VAL A 48 11.49 6.06 5.47
CA VAL A 48 10.36 6.61 4.71
C VAL A 48 9.06 6.21 5.41
N ILE A 49 8.22 7.18 5.74
CA ILE A 49 6.86 6.89 6.21
C ILE A 49 5.91 7.11 5.04
N ALA A 50 5.21 6.05 4.62
CA ALA A 50 4.22 6.12 3.56
C ALA A 50 2.84 5.71 4.05
N LYS A 51 1.83 6.52 3.71
CA LYS A 51 0.43 6.20 3.85
C LYS A 51 -0.09 5.69 2.51
N LEU A 52 -0.67 4.49 2.50
CA LEU A 52 -1.07 3.81 1.28
C LEU A 52 -2.43 3.12 1.42
N LYS A 53 -3.17 3.07 0.31
CA LYS A 53 -4.29 2.15 0.10
C LYS A 53 -3.79 0.90 -0.60
N LYS A 54 -4.20 -0.27 -0.17
CA LYS A 54 -3.81 -1.56 -0.77
C LYS A 54 -5.00 -2.51 -0.86
N GLN A 55 -5.06 -3.29 -1.93
CA GLN A 55 -6.02 -4.37 -2.06
C GLN A 55 -5.88 -5.36 -0.90
N TYR A 56 -6.98 -5.66 -0.23
CA TYR A 56 -6.99 -6.61 0.87
C TYR A 56 -7.26 -8.01 0.33
N ASN A 57 -6.37 -8.97 0.58
CA ASN A 57 -6.55 -10.42 0.29
C ASN A 57 -7.19 -10.73 -1.09
N HIS A 58 -6.81 -9.99 -2.13
CA HIS A 58 -7.38 -10.12 -3.49
C HIS A 58 -8.89 -9.88 -3.62
N TYR A 59 -9.55 -9.33 -2.60
CA TYR A 59 -10.93 -8.86 -2.74
C TYR A 59 -11.01 -7.74 -3.79
N ASP A 60 -12.17 -7.61 -4.41
CA ASP A 60 -12.41 -6.49 -5.32
C ASP A 60 -12.25 -5.16 -4.56
N THR A 61 -11.61 -4.19 -5.21
CA THR A 61 -11.36 -2.88 -4.60
C THR A 61 -12.56 -1.96 -4.75
N GLY A 62 -13.53 -2.29 -5.63
CA GLY A 62 -14.70 -1.46 -5.90
C GLY A 62 -14.34 0.01 -6.10
N SER A 63 -15.09 0.90 -5.45
CA SER A 63 -14.84 2.35 -5.44
C SER A 63 -13.81 2.83 -4.40
N TYR A 64 -13.21 1.92 -3.61
CA TYR A 64 -12.28 2.32 -2.54
C TYR A 64 -10.93 2.87 -3.06
N MET A 65 -10.60 2.58 -4.32
CA MET A 65 -9.37 3.02 -4.99
C MET A 65 -9.59 4.10 -6.06
N SER A 66 -10.83 4.55 -6.24
CA SER A 66 -11.16 5.69 -7.11
C SER A 66 -10.51 6.99 -6.63
#